data_AF-A0A4U8Q5L8-F1
#
_entry.id   AF-A0A4U8Q5L8-F1
#
_cell.length_a   1.000
_cell.length_b   1.000
_cell.length_c   1.000
_cell.angle_alpha   90.00
_cell.angle_beta   90.00
_cell.angle_gamma   90.00
#
_symmetry.space_group_name_H-M   'P 1'
#
loop_
_entity.id
_entity.type
_entity.pdbx_description
1 polymer ?
#
loop_
_entity_poly.entity_id
_entity_poly.type
_entity_poly.pdbx_seq_one_letter_code
_entity_poly.pdbx_strand_id
1 'polypeptide(L)' 'MAYKQELWDEAKKKCRISEEEIRMAKEMGLNPKSLIKNIPNKKEQWKAPVKIWIREMYEERQEKAEKKKKRKSQIIE' A
#
# COMPACT_ATOMS: atom_id res chain seq x y z
N MET A 1 -13.38 -10.16 -1.28
CA MET A 1 -12.80 -11.29 -2.03
C MET A 1 -11.37 -11.51 -1.59
N ALA A 2 -11.03 -12.71 -1.10
CA ALA A 2 -9.63 -13.12 -0.97
C ALA A 2 -9.07 -13.35 -2.38
N TYR A 3 -8.09 -12.55 -2.80
CA TYR A 3 -7.40 -12.78 -4.07
C TYR A 3 -6.53 -14.03 -3.96
N LYS A 4 -6.48 -14.84 -5.02
CA LYS A 4 -5.60 -16.01 -5.09
C LYS A 4 -4.15 -15.60 -4.79
N GLN A 5 -3.44 -16.42 -4.03
CA GLN A 5 -2.04 -16.20 -3.66
C GLN A 5 -1.16 -16.02 -4.90
N GLU A 6 -1.46 -16.74 -5.99
CA GLU A 6 -0.79 -16.62 -7.29
C GLU A 6 -0.75 -15.19 -7.84
N LEU A 7 -1.81 -14.39 -7.62
CA LEU A 7 -1.85 -12.99 -8.05
C LEU A 7 -0.93 -12.10 -7.20
N TRP A 8 -0.78 -12.43 -5.91
CA TRP A 8 0.14 -11.74 -5.02
C TRP A 8 1.59 -12.08 -5.36
N ASP A 9 1.88 -13.33 -5.71
CA ASP A 9 3.20 -13.75 -6.20
C ASP A 9 3.54 -13.07 -7.54
N GLU A 10 2.57 -12.96 -8.45
CA GLU A 10 2.77 -12.22 -9.70
C GLU A 10 3.04 -10.73 -9.42
N ALA A 11 2.27 -10.10 -8.54
CA ALA A 11 2.48 -8.72 -8.14
C ALA A 11 3.85 -8.53 -7.47
N LYS A 12 4.28 -9.47 -6.60
CA LYS A 12 5.62 -9.46 -5.97
C LYS A 12 6.71 -9.39 -7.02
N LYS A 13 6.65 -10.28 -8.02
CA LYS A 13 7.63 -10.37 -9.10
C LYS A 13 7.61 -9.15 -10.02
N LYS A 14 6.43 -8.69 -10.44
CA LYS A 14 6.29 -7.56 -11.39
C LYS A 14 6.60 -6.22 -10.73
N CYS A 15 6.14 -5.98 -9.50
CA CYS A 15 6.33 -4.72 -8.79
C CYS A 15 7.66 -4.65 -8.02
N ARG A 16 8.43 -5.75 -7.94
CA ARG A 16 9.68 -5.86 -7.18
C ARG A 16 9.51 -5.41 -5.72
N ILE A 17 8.44 -5.88 -5.08
CA ILE A 17 8.10 -5.59 -3.68
C ILE A 17 8.37 -6.82 -2.81
N SER A 18 8.65 -6.63 -1.51
CA SER A 18 8.87 -7.74 -0.57
C SER A 18 7.56 -8.15 0.09
N GLU A 19 7.60 -9.20 0.92
CA GLU A 19 6.42 -9.67 1.65
C GLU A 19 5.90 -8.65 2.67
N GLU A 20 6.78 -7.81 3.19
CA GLU A 20 6.42 -6.72 4.08
C GLU A 20 5.53 -5.69 3.37
N GLU A 21 5.90 -5.23 2.17
CA GLU A 21 5.06 -4.33 1.38
C GLU A 21 3.73 -5.00 0.96
N ILE A 22 3.73 -6.32 0.72
CA ILE A 22 2.50 -7.07 0.47
C ILE A 22 1.60 -7.06 1.71
N ARG A 23 2.16 -7.24 2.91
CA ARG A 23 1.42 -7.17 4.17
C ARG A 23 0.82 -5.77 4.37
N MET A 24 1.62 -4.72 4.17
CA MET A 24 1.17 -3.32 4.23
C MET A 24 0.04 -3.06 3.22
N ALA A 25 0.19 -3.52 1.98
CA ALA A 25 -0.83 -3.39 0.95
C ALA A 25 -2.14 -4.10 1.33
N LYS A 26 -2.06 -5.31 1.88
CA LYS A 26 -3.24 -6.05 2.39
C LYS A 26 -3.92 -5.32 3.53
N GLU A 27 -3.17 -4.79 4.50
CA GLU A 27 -3.71 -4.02 5.62
C GLU A 27 -4.42 -2.73 5.16
N MET A 28 -3.91 -2.10 4.11
CA MET A 28 -4.55 -0.94 3.48
C MET A 28 -5.77 -1.28 2.60
N GLY A 29 -6.06 -2.56 2.37
CA GLY A 29 -7.14 -3.02 1.48
C GLY A 29 -6.80 -2.90 -0.01
N LEU A 30 -5.51 -2.88 -0.37
CA LEU A 30 -5.06 -2.89 -1.75
C LEU A 30 -5.16 -4.30 -2.35
N ASN A 31 -5.36 -4.33 -3.66
CA ASN A 31 -5.54 -5.56 -4.43
C ASN A 31 -4.29 -5.81 -5.29
N PRO A 32 -3.88 -7.07 -5.50
CA PRO A 32 -2.70 -7.39 -6.30
C PRO A 32 -2.82 -6.88 -7.74
N LYS A 33 -4.02 -6.93 -8.32
CA LYS A 33 -4.31 -6.34 -9.65
C LYS A 33 -4.06 -4.83 -9.70
N SER A 34 -4.40 -4.11 -8.62
CA SER A 34 -4.17 -2.67 -8.52
C SER A 34 -2.68 -2.35 -8.41
N LEU A 35 -1.90 -3.18 -7.72
CA LEU A 35 -0.44 -3.03 -7.66
C LEU A 35 0.19 -3.19 -9.04
N ILE A 36 -0.19 -4.23 -9.78
CA ILE A 36 0.32 -4.47 -11.15
C ILE A 36 -0.06 -3.33 -12.09
N LYS A 37 -1.30 -2.82 -12.00
CA LYS A 37 -1.75 -1.68 -12.82
C LYS A 37 -1.02 -0.37 -12.48
N ASN A 38 -0.46 -0.25 -11.27
CA ASN A 38 0.29 0.94 -10.84
C ASN A 38 1.79 0.87 -11.14
N ILE A 39 2.26 -0.17 -11.85
CA ILE A 39 3.65 -0.21 -12.30
C ILE A 39 3.87 0.93 -13.30
N PRO A 40 4.78 1.88 -13.01
CA PRO A 40 5.02 3.02 -13.89
C PRO A 40 5.59 2.55 -15.23
N ASN A 41 5.01 3.04 -16.33
CA ASN A 41 5.53 2.78 -17.67
C ASN A 41 6.60 3.81 -18.06
N LYS A 42 7.33 3.59 -19.17
CA LYS A 42 8.43 4.50 -19.60
C LYS A 42 8.01 5.97 -19.79
N LYS A 43 6.72 6.22 -20.08
CA LYS A 43 6.14 7.56 -20.25
C LYS A 43 5.64 8.18 -18.93
N GLU A 44 5.61 7.42 -17.85
CA GLU A 44 5.09 7.80 -16.54
C GLU A 44 6.21 7.90 -15.51
N GLN A 45 7.35 8.50 -15.90
CA GLN A 45 8.53 8.64 -15.01
C GLN A 45 8.25 9.47 -13.76
N TRP A 46 7.20 10.29 -13.79
CA TRP A 46 6.71 11.07 -12.65
C TRP A 46 6.03 10.21 -11.58
N LYS A 47 5.68 8.95 -11.89
CA LYS A 47 5.11 8.03 -10.89
C LYS A 47 6.22 7.34 -10.13
N ALA A 48 6.11 7.36 -8.80
CA ALA A 48 6.98 6.60 -7.93
C ALA A 48 6.84 5.08 -8.18
N PRO A 49 7.92 4.29 -8.01
CA PRO A 49 7.81 2.85 -8.01
C PRO A 49 6.80 2.36 -6.96
N VAL A 50 6.06 1.30 -7.29
CA VAL A 50 5.01 0.72 -6.42
C VAL A 50 5.52 0.43 -4.99
N LYS A 51 6.79 0.02 -4.85
CA LYS A 51 7.45 -0.18 -3.54
C LYS A 51 7.42 1.09 -2.67
N ILE A 52 7.80 2.22 -3.23
CA ILE A 52 7.88 3.50 -2.52
C ILE A 52 6.47 3.97 -2.19
N TRP A 53 5.59 3.91 -3.18
CA TRP A 53 4.20 4.31 -3.03
C TRP A 53 3.45 3.54 -1.92
N ILE A 54 3.68 2.23 -1.78
CA ILE A 54 3.09 1.44 -0.68
C ILE A 54 3.57 1.95 0.67
N ARG A 55 4.86 2.23 0.83
CA ARG A 55 5.45 2.69 2.09
C ARG A 55 4.93 4.08 2.48
N GLU A 56 4.90 5.01 1.53
CA GLU A 56 4.39 6.37 1.75
C GLU A 56 2.90 6.37 2.12
N MET A 57 2.06 5.61 1.41
CA MET A 57 0.65 5.50 1.77
C MET A 57 0.45 4.85 3.14
N TYR A 58 1.28 3.85 3.47
CA TYR A 58 1.19 3.16 4.75
C TYR A 58 1.49 4.10 5.92
N GLU A 59 2.59 4.86 5.80
CA GLU A 59 2.97 5.88 6.79
C GLU A 59 1.87 6.94 6.94
N GLU A 60 1.36 7.49 5.83
CA GLU A 60 0.32 8.50 5.86
C GLU A 60 -0.98 7.99 6.55
N ARG A 61 -1.33 6.72 6.30
CA ARG A 61 -2.47 6.06 6.96
C ARG A 61 -2.26 5.94 8.47
N GLN A 62 -1.05 5.57 8.90
CA GLN A 62 -0.73 5.46 10.32
C GLN A 62 -0.77 6.82 11.01
N GLU A 63 -0.15 7.83 10.43
CA GLU A 63 -0.23 9.20 10.96
C GLU A 63 -1.67 9.70 11.09
N LYS A 64 -2.51 9.45 10.08
CA LYS A 64 -3.94 9.81 10.11
C LYS A 64 -4.69 9.05 11.21
N ALA A 65 -4.37 7.77 11.42
CA ALA A 65 -4.95 6.96 12.48
C ALA A 65 -4.53 7.47 13.88
N GLU A 66 -3.26 7.80 14.06
CA GLU A 66 -2.73 8.39 15.30
C GLU A 66 -3.33 9.76 15.60
N LYS A 67 -3.41 10.65 14.60
CA LYS A 67 -4.06 11.96 14.73
C LYS A 67 -5.53 11.82 15.13
N LYS A 68 -6.25 10.83 14.58
CA LYS A 68 -7.63 10.51 14.98
C LYS A 68 -7.72 9.99 16.42
N LYS A 69 -6.79 9.13 16.86
CA LYS A 69 -6.73 8.64 18.25
C LYS A 69 -6.48 9.78 19.24
N LYS A 70 -5.55 10.68 18.94
CA LYS A 70 -5.26 11.89 19.73
C LYS A 70 -6.49 12.81 19.84
N ARG A 71 -7.16 13.09 18.72
CA ARG A 71 -8.40 13.89 18.73
C ARG A 71 -9.51 13.25 19.56
N LYS A 72 -9.70 11.92 19.46
CA LYS A 72 -10.72 11.21 20.25
C LYS A 72 -10.42 11.23 21.75
N SER A 73 -9.17 11.01 22.15
CA SER A 73 -8.78 11.08 23.57
C SER A 73 -8.98 12.48 24.15
N GLN A 74 -8.62 13.53 23.40
CA GLN A 74 -8.86 14.92 23.81
C GLN A 74 -10.34 15.33 23.89
N ILE A 75 -11.25 14.61 23.21
CA ILE A 75 -12.70 14.87 23.29
C ILE A 75 -13.35 14.09 24.45
N ILE A 76 -12.72 13.00 24.89
CA ILE A 76 -13.25 12.11 25.94
C ILE A 76 -12.80 12.56 27.34
N GLU A 77 -11.71 13.33 27.44
CA GLU A 77 -11.27 14.07 28.63
C GLU A 77 -12.00 15.41 28.75
#